data_AF-X0W3U4-F1
#
_entry.id   AF-X0W3U4-F1
#
_cell.length_a   1.000
_cell.length_b   1.000
_cell.length_c   1.000
_cell.angle_alpha   90.00
_cell.angle_beta   90.00
_cell.angle_gamma   90.00
#
_symmetry.space_group_name_H-M   'P 1'
#
loop_
_entity.id
_entity.type
_entity.pdbx_description
1 polymer ?
#
loop_
_entity_poly.entity_id
_entity_poly.type
_entity_poly.pdbx_seq_one_letter_code
_entity_poly.pdbx_strand_id
1 'polypeptide(L)'
;YGPVYTSVYAGDGDAWDTEFANYDGSYTLYYPGTEDPNHAVLIVGWDDSLSHAGGTGGWIVKNSWGTGWGDNGYFYIAYGSASIGMYSSFMYDWQDYDPDGDIMYYDQAGLTTSWGCGDTTGWGLCKFIPSRDTYVRRVEFWTTDVTTDIDVYIYDDFDGTTLSNLLWSDLDNSFAEAGYHGVAVDPPLAVTHGNDVIAVVKFTNVSDEYPVPVDTEGPDETGRTYRSCSGSAGSWRDMGVDYDADVAIRLRTSDITAPTPTP
;
A
#
# COMPACT_ATOMS: atom_id res chain seq x y z
N TYR A 1 1.13 -9.18 13.38
CA TYR A 1 0.80 -9.29 11.94
C TYR A 1 0.63 -10.75 11.58
N GLY A 2 -0.34 -11.09 10.75
CA GLY A 2 -0.51 -12.45 10.24
C GLY A 2 -1.81 -12.59 9.45
N PRO A 3 -1.91 -13.51 8.47
CA PRO A 3 -0.83 -14.16 7.72
C PRO A 3 0.00 -13.18 6.86
N VAL A 4 1.14 -13.64 6.31
CA VAL A 4 1.96 -12.88 5.35
C VAL A 4 1.69 -13.41 3.94
N TYR A 5 1.26 -12.54 3.04
CA TYR A 5 1.20 -12.85 1.61
C TYR A 5 2.62 -13.00 1.08
N THR A 6 2.85 -14.00 0.25
CA THR A 6 4.12 -14.18 -0.45
C THR A 6 3.94 -14.95 -1.75
N SER A 7 4.97 -14.91 -2.57
CA SER A 7 5.06 -15.73 -3.77
C SER A 7 6.06 -16.89 -3.57
N VAL A 8 5.87 -17.97 -4.32
CA VAL A 8 6.74 -19.15 -4.35
C VAL A 8 6.78 -19.72 -5.77
N TYR A 9 7.88 -20.34 -6.15
CA TYR A 9 7.98 -21.12 -7.38
C TYR A 9 7.37 -22.51 -7.15
N ALA A 10 6.26 -22.81 -7.82
CA ALA A 10 5.57 -24.09 -7.73
C ALA A 10 5.92 -25.07 -8.86
N GLY A 11 6.96 -24.78 -9.66
CA GLY A 11 7.40 -25.61 -10.78
C GLY A 11 6.86 -25.19 -12.15
N ASP A 12 7.48 -25.70 -13.22
CA ASP A 12 7.08 -25.45 -14.62
C ASP A 12 7.39 -26.68 -15.49
N GLY A 13 6.59 -27.75 -15.35
CA GLY A 13 6.73 -28.98 -16.12
C GLY A 13 7.97 -29.82 -15.79
N ASP A 14 8.65 -29.52 -14.67
CA ASP A 14 9.85 -30.19 -14.21
C ASP A 14 9.57 -31.18 -13.06
N ALA A 15 10.64 -31.76 -12.50
CA ALA A 15 10.51 -32.69 -11.39
C ALA A 15 9.94 -32.02 -10.13
N TRP A 16 10.23 -30.73 -9.94
CA TRP A 16 9.72 -29.94 -8.83
C TRP A 16 8.22 -29.67 -8.96
N ASP A 17 7.74 -29.30 -10.15
CA ASP A 17 6.30 -29.17 -10.44
C ASP A 17 5.55 -30.45 -10.05
N THR A 18 6.10 -31.61 -10.43
CA THR A 18 5.51 -32.90 -10.08
C THR A 18 5.51 -33.16 -8.56
N GLU A 19 6.61 -32.85 -7.87
CA GLU A 19 6.71 -33.01 -6.41
C GLU A 19 5.73 -32.09 -5.67
N PHE A 20 5.71 -30.81 -6.03
CA PHE A 20 4.86 -29.80 -5.42
C PHE A 20 3.37 -30.09 -5.69
N ALA A 21 2.98 -30.40 -6.93
CA ALA A 21 1.60 -30.71 -7.28
C ALA A 21 1.06 -31.95 -6.54
N ASN A 22 1.91 -32.96 -6.27
CA ASN A 22 1.52 -34.21 -5.61
C ASN A 22 1.89 -34.25 -4.12
N TYR A 23 2.28 -33.12 -3.54
CA TYR A 23 2.68 -33.05 -2.13
C TYR A 23 1.55 -33.50 -1.19
N ASP A 24 1.89 -34.37 -0.25
CA ASP A 24 0.94 -35.08 0.64
C ASP A 24 0.99 -34.63 2.10
N GLY A 25 1.82 -33.62 2.43
CA GLY A 25 1.97 -33.11 3.80
C GLY A 25 2.98 -33.87 4.67
N SER A 26 3.60 -34.94 4.18
CA SER A 26 4.38 -35.85 5.05
C SER A 26 5.83 -35.44 5.31
N TYR A 27 6.35 -34.42 4.62
CA TYR A 27 7.74 -33.96 4.73
C TYR A 27 7.88 -32.45 4.49
N THR A 28 9.05 -31.89 4.80
CA THR A 28 9.37 -30.49 4.48
C THR A 28 9.93 -30.41 3.07
N LEU A 29 9.24 -29.68 2.19
CA LEU A 29 9.66 -29.41 0.83
C LEU A 29 11.01 -28.68 0.81
N TYR A 30 11.86 -29.06 -0.15
CA TYR A 30 13.16 -28.42 -0.36
C TYR A 30 13.56 -28.43 -1.83
N TYR A 31 13.64 -27.22 -2.37
CA TYR A 31 14.09 -26.89 -3.70
C TYR A 31 15.10 -25.73 -3.65
N PRO A 32 16.37 -25.97 -4.00
CA PRO A 32 17.43 -24.96 -3.92
C PRO A 32 17.47 -24.01 -5.13
N GLY A 33 16.58 -24.21 -6.11
CA GLY A 33 16.47 -23.35 -7.28
C GLY A 33 16.05 -21.92 -6.94
N THR A 34 16.36 -21.01 -7.85
CA THR A 34 16.15 -19.55 -7.71
C THR A 34 15.31 -19.01 -8.86
N GLU A 35 14.47 -19.84 -9.45
CA GLU A 35 13.52 -19.52 -10.49
C GLU A 35 12.52 -18.47 -9.98
N ASP A 36 12.02 -17.63 -10.89
CA ASP A 36 11.03 -16.63 -10.53
C ASP A 36 9.76 -17.30 -10.02
N PRO A 37 9.14 -16.77 -8.95
CA PRO A 37 7.94 -17.36 -8.38
C PRO A 37 6.76 -17.24 -9.34
N ASN A 38 5.90 -18.26 -9.35
CA ASN A 38 4.74 -18.36 -10.24
C ASN A 38 3.44 -18.72 -9.51
N HIS A 39 3.48 -18.82 -8.17
CA HIS A 39 2.35 -19.15 -7.33
C HIS A 39 2.30 -18.24 -6.09
N ALA A 40 1.09 -17.98 -5.59
CA ALA A 40 0.84 -17.10 -4.44
C ALA A 40 0.28 -17.90 -3.25
N VAL A 41 0.84 -17.67 -2.07
CA VAL A 41 0.55 -18.44 -0.85
C VAL A 41 0.59 -17.55 0.39
N LEU A 42 0.18 -18.10 1.54
CA LEU A 42 0.21 -17.40 2.82
C LEU A 42 1.17 -18.08 3.79
N ILE A 43 2.22 -17.40 4.23
CA ILE A 43 3.02 -17.84 5.37
C ILE A 43 2.20 -17.59 6.65
N VAL A 44 1.96 -18.66 7.40
CA VAL A 44 1.16 -18.63 8.64
C VAL A 44 1.96 -18.92 9.90
N GLY A 45 3.23 -19.31 9.74
CA GLY A 45 4.12 -19.62 10.84
C GLY A 45 5.46 -20.13 10.34
N TRP A 46 6.30 -20.52 11.30
CA TRP A 46 7.61 -21.09 11.04
C TRP A 46 7.96 -22.10 12.15
N ASP A 47 8.86 -23.01 11.84
CA ASP A 47 9.39 -23.96 12.82
C ASP A 47 10.84 -24.31 12.43
N ASP A 48 11.78 -23.91 13.29
CA ASP A 48 13.22 -24.11 13.11
C ASP A 48 13.65 -25.59 13.22
N SER A 49 12.74 -26.47 13.66
CA SER A 49 12.99 -27.90 13.82
C SER A 49 12.57 -28.74 12.62
N LEU A 50 11.87 -28.16 11.63
CA LEU A 50 11.46 -28.85 10.40
C LEU A 50 12.69 -29.34 9.63
N SER A 51 12.88 -30.65 9.52
CA SER A 51 14.03 -31.23 8.82
C SER A 51 13.76 -31.39 7.33
N HIS A 52 14.77 -31.11 6.51
CA HIS A 52 14.78 -31.26 5.06
C HIS A 52 16.20 -31.57 4.55
N ALA A 53 16.35 -31.82 3.25
CA ALA A 53 17.64 -32.20 2.66
C ALA A 53 18.75 -31.13 2.81
N GLY A 54 18.37 -29.86 3.03
CA GLY A 54 19.27 -28.74 3.23
C GLY A 54 19.58 -28.39 4.70
N GLY A 55 19.01 -29.11 5.69
CA GLY A 55 19.20 -28.82 7.10
C GLY A 55 17.90 -28.84 7.91
N THR A 56 17.72 -27.81 8.73
CA THR A 56 16.50 -27.61 9.53
C THR A 56 15.99 -26.18 9.41
N GLY A 57 14.69 -26.02 9.60
CA GLY A 57 14.00 -24.75 9.61
C GLY A 57 13.17 -24.54 8.35
N GLY A 58 11.91 -24.15 8.55
CA GLY A 58 10.99 -23.96 7.45
C GLY A 58 9.78 -23.11 7.80
N TRP A 59 9.13 -22.65 6.74
CA TRP A 59 7.85 -21.96 6.78
C TRP A 59 6.71 -22.96 6.85
N ILE A 60 5.68 -22.59 7.62
CA ILE A 60 4.36 -23.23 7.60
C ILE A 60 3.50 -22.36 6.69
N VAL A 61 2.99 -22.95 5.61
CA VAL A 61 2.37 -22.19 4.52
C VAL A 61 0.99 -22.75 4.22
N LYS A 62 0.00 -21.86 4.08
CA LYS A 62 -1.36 -22.21 3.65
C LYS A 62 -1.47 -22.03 2.13
N ASN A 63 -1.96 -23.06 1.46
CA ASN A 63 -2.22 -23.07 0.02
C ASN A 63 -3.72 -22.85 -0.28
N SER A 64 -4.04 -22.67 -1.57
CA SER A 64 -5.40 -22.41 -2.09
C SER A 64 -6.00 -23.57 -2.88
N TRP A 65 -5.35 -24.75 -2.88
CA TRP A 65 -5.78 -25.94 -3.63
C TRP A 65 -6.72 -26.88 -2.86
N GLY A 66 -7.31 -26.40 -1.77
CA GLY A 66 -8.27 -27.13 -0.95
C GLY A 66 -7.63 -28.06 0.07
N THR A 67 -8.47 -28.60 0.96
CA THR A 67 -8.02 -29.40 2.11
C THR A 67 -7.59 -30.83 1.75
N GLY A 68 -7.80 -31.26 0.50
CA GLY A 68 -7.38 -32.57 0.01
C GLY A 68 -5.93 -32.64 -0.48
N TRP A 69 -5.23 -31.49 -0.52
CA TRP A 69 -3.85 -31.36 -0.93
C TRP A 69 -2.96 -31.04 0.27
N GLY A 70 -1.72 -31.55 0.29
CA GLY A 70 -0.78 -31.33 1.39
C GLY A 70 -1.31 -31.82 2.74
N ASP A 71 -0.90 -31.17 3.83
CA ASP A 71 -1.46 -31.40 5.16
C ASP A 71 -2.70 -30.52 5.35
N ASN A 72 -3.87 -31.02 4.96
CA ASN A 72 -5.15 -30.31 5.10
C ASN A 72 -5.17 -28.92 4.43
N GLY A 73 -4.48 -28.77 3.30
CA GLY A 73 -4.32 -27.52 2.56
C GLY A 73 -3.07 -26.70 2.96
N TYR A 74 -2.21 -27.25 3.81
CA TYR A 74 -0.95 -26.65 4.23
C TYR A 74 0.25 -27.41 3.67
N PHE A 75 1.39 -26.73 3.63
CA PHE A 75 2.68 -27.33 3.35
C PHE A 75 3.78 -26.71 4.20
N TYR A 76 4.88 -27.45 4.27
CA TYR A 76 6.08 -27.06 4.99
C TYR A 76 7.20 -26.93 3.98
N ILE A 77 7.93 -25.83 3.97
CA ILE A 77 9.00 -25.60 3.02
C ILE A 77 10.20 -24.95 3.70
N ALA A 78 11.40 -25.40 3.35
CA ALA A 78 12.64 -24.87 3.89
C ALA A 78 12.77 -23.35 3.69
N TYR A 79 13.44 -22.67 4.62
CA TYR A 79 13.78 -21.26 4.42
C TYR A 79 14.64 -21.05 3.17
N GLY A 80 14.36 -20.00 2.40
CA GLY A 80 15.10 -19.65 1.18
C GLY A 80 14.91 -20.62 0.01
N SER A 81 13.92 -21.50 0.08
CA SER A 81 13.65 -22.51 -0.94
C SER A 81 12.58 -22.06 -1.94
N ALA A 82 12.72 -22.43 -3.21
CA ALA A 82 11.75 -22.12 -4.27
C ALA A 82 11.35 -20.64 -4.32
N SER A 83 12.31 -19.76 -4.05
CA SER A 83 12.09 -18.30 -4.04
C SER A 83 10.98 -17.84 -3.08
N ILE A 84 10.59 -18.66 -2.09
CA ILE A 84 9.56 -18.28 -1.12
C ILE A 84 10.01 -17.06 -0.31
N GLY A 85 9.12 -16.10 -0.13
CA GLY A 85 9.42 -14.84 0.52
C GLY A 85 9.58 -13.67 -0.45
N MET A 86 9.67 -13.92 -1.76
CA MET A 86 9.66 -12.87 -2.77
C MET A 86 8.28 -12.20 -2.88
N TYR A 87 8.29 -10.90 -3.18
CA TYR A 87 7.09 -10.07 -3.36
C TYR A 87 6.11 -10.15 -2.17
N SER A 88 6.65 -10.22 -0.95
CA SER A 88 5.84 -10.38 0.25
C SER A 88 5.17 -9.08 0.67
N SER A 89 3.96 -9.20 1.22
CA SER A 89 3.23 -8.10 1.84
C SER A 89 2.48 -8.59 3.08
N PHE A 90 2.22 -7.68 4.01
CA PHE A 90 1.50 -8.00 5.23
C PHE A 90 0.53 -6.88 5.57
N MET A 91 -0.54 -7.23 6.27
CA MET A 91 -1.46 -6.25 6.82
C MET A 91 -0.95 -5.80 8.19
N TYR A 92 -0.65 -4.51 8.33
CA TYR A 92 -0.23 -3.93 9.60
C TYR A 92 -1.43 -3.61 10.50
N ASP A 93 -2.47 -3.01 9.93
CA ASP A 93 -3.65 -2.54 10.64
C ASP A 93 -4.89 -2.70 9.75
N TRP A 94 -6.07 -2.76 10.36
CA TRP A 94 -7.34 -2.85 9.67
C TRP A 94 -8.43 -2.14 10.48
N GLN A 95 -9.44 -1.67 9.79
CA GLN A 95 -10.62 -1.07 10.42
C GLN A 95 -11.86 -1.89 10.11
N ASP A 96 -12.77 -1.94 11.08
CA ASP A 96 -14.13 -2.45 10.84
C ASP A 96 -14.83 -1.63 9.75
N TYR A 97 -15.77 -2.27 9.07
CA TYR A 97 -16.61 -1.60 8.08
C TYR A 97 -17.43 -0.49 8.75
N ASP A 98 -17.31 0.73 8.22
CA ASP A 98 -18.11 1.88 8.61
C ASP A 98 -19.22 2.09 7.56
N PRO A 99 -20.50 1.86 7.89
CA PRO A 99 -21.62 2.09 6.97
C PRO A 99 -21.85 3.58 6.66
N ASP A 100 -21.34 4.48 7.50
CA ASP A 100 -21.42 5.94 7.33
C ASP A 100 -20.13 6.52 6.75
N GLY A 101 -19.16 5.65 6.44
CA GLY A 101 -17.85 6.00 5.93
C GLY A 101 -17.76 5.94 4.40
N ASP A 102 -16.82 6.72 3.86
CA ASP A 102 -16.51 6.74 2.43
C ASP A 102 -15.00 7.00 2.21
N ILE A 103 -14.50 6.72 1.01
CA ILE A 103 -13.14 7.04 0.59
C ILE A 103 -13.22 7.89 -0.68
N MET A 104 -12.67 9.10 -0.62
CA MET A 104 -12.43 9.90 -1.81
C MET A 104 -11.04 9.59 -2.34
N TYR A 105 -10.96 9.17 -3.59
CA TYR A 105 -9.73 8.75 -4.25
C TYR A 105 -9.84 8.93 -5.76
N TYR A 106 -8.70 9.02 -6.42
CA TYR A 106 -8.58 8.95 -7.88
C TYR A 106 -7.73 7.74 -8.31
N ASP A 107 -6.87 7.25 -7.41
CA ASP A 107 -6.02 6.06 -7.61
C ASP A 107 -6.81 4.75 -7.42
N GLN A 108 -7.35 4.19 -8.51
CA GLN A 108 -8.08 2.93 -8.49
C GLN A 108 -7.21 1.72 -8.15
N ALA A 109 -6.01 1.65 -8.73
CA ALA A 109 -5.05 0.57 -8.52
C ALA A 109 -4.06 0.87 -7.38
N GLY A 110 -4.00 2.12 -6.92
CA GLY A 110 -3.10 2.55 -5.84
C GLY A 110 -1.70 2.88 -6.37
N LEU A 111 -0.67 2.31 -5.75
CA LEU A 111 0.72 2.52 -6.19
C LEU A 111 1.06 1.61 -7.37
N THR A 112 0.97 2.14 -8.59
CA THR A 112 1.40 1.42 -9.82
C THR A 112 2.75 1.90 -10.33
N THR A 113 3.08 3.15 -10.05
CA THR A 113 4.37 3.77 -10.34
C THR A 113 4.67 4.89 -9.34
N SER A 114 5.82 5.53 -9.47
CA SER A 114 6.21 6.64 -8.62
C SER A 114 6.88 7.74 -9.42
N TRP A 115 6.88 8.94 -8.85
CA TRP A 115 7.51 10.10 -9.45
C TRP A 115 8.52 10.78 -8.55
N GLY A 116 9.57 11.31 -9.18
CA GLY A 116 10.75 11.85 -8.54
C GLY A 116 11.21 13.18 -9.08
N CYS A 117 12.02 13.87 -8.26
CA CYS A 117 12.56 15.20 -8.54
C CYS A 117 14.09 15.22 -8.65
N GLY A 118 14.73 14.05 -8.71
CA GLY A 118 16.18 13.91 -8.53
C GLY A 118 16.62 14.19 -7.09
N ASP A 119 15.71 14.00 -6.14
CA ASP A 119 15.90 14.13 -4.69
C ASP A 119 14.89 13.19 -4.01
N THR A 120 15.12 12.82 -2.75
CA THR A 120 14.23 11.95 -1.97
C THR A 120 12.97 12.67 -1.48
N THR A 121 12.85 13.98 -1.74
CA THR A 121 11.70 14.79 -1.35
C THR A 121 10.82 15.14 -2.56
N GLY A 122 9.51 14.95 -2.43
CA GLY A 122 8.51 15.34 -3.41
C GLY A 122 7.17 15.63 -2.77
N TRP A 123 6.28 16.29 -3.51
CA TRP A 123 4.96 16.70 -3.03
C TRP A 123 3.88 16.17 -3.96
N GLY A 124 2.84 15.59 -3.36
CA GLY A 124 1.62 15.17 -4.03
C GLY A 124 0.42 15.96 -3.50
N LEU A 125 -0.57 16.19 -4.37
CA LEU A 125 -1.79 16.91 -4.05
C LEU A 125 -2.97 16.27 -4.78
N CYS A 126 -4.08 16.09 -4.07
CA CYS A 126 -5.37 15.66 -4.64
C CYS A 126 -6.48 16.63 -4.23
N LYS A 127 -7.22 17.14 -5.22
CA LYS A 127 -8.36 18.04 -5.08
C LYS A 127 -9.66 17.26 -5.21
N PHE A 128 -10.36 17.07 -4.11
CA PHE A 128 -11.63 16.34 -4.04
C PHE A 128 -12.83 17.28 -3.95
N ILE A 129 -14.00 16.76 -4.30
CA ILE A 129 -15.29 17.40 -4.05
C ILE A 129 -16.17 16.38 -3.31
N PRO A 130 -16.51 16.61 -2.03
CA PRO A 130 -17.38 15.71 -1.29
C PRO A 130 -18.75 15.62 -1.94
N SER A 131 -19.26 14.39 -2.06
CA SER A 131 -20.61 14.08 -2.59
C SER A 131 -21.73 14.37 -1.58
N ARG A 132 -21.37 14.68 -0.33
CA ARG A 132 -22.24 14.98 0.81
C ARG A 132 -21.45 15.68 1.91
N ASP A 133 -22.16 16.31 2.85
CA ASP A 133 -21.54 16.82 4.07
C ASP A 133 -21.04 15.64 4.90
N THR A 134 -19.78 15.68 5.33
CA THR A 134 -19.15 14.58 6.10
C THR A 134 -17.93 15.09 6.87
N TYR A 135 -17.20 14.20 7.54
CA TYR A 135 -15.98 14.53 8.26
C TYR A 135 -14.80 13.71 7.73
N VAL A 136 -13.71 14.39 7.36
CA VAL A 136 -12.43 13.73 7.08
C VAL A 136 -11.87 13.17 8.38
N ARG A 137 -11.54 11.88 8.34
CA ARG A 137 -11.00 11.09 9.47
C ARG A 137 -9.55 10.69 9.29
N ARG A 138 -9.09 10.56 8.04
CA ARG A 138 -7.74 10.14 7.74
C ARG A 138 -7.32 10.65 6.37
N VAL A 139 -6.07 11.09 6.25
CA VAL A 139 -5.41 11.23 4.96
C VAL A 139 -4.58 9.97 4.74
N GLU A 140 -4.88 9.22 3.69
CA GLU A 140 -4.25 7.94 3.38
C GLU A 140 -3.44 8.06 2.10
N PHE A 141 -2.33 7.34 2.01
CA PHE A 141 -1.39 7.44 0.90
C PHE A 141 -0.48 6.22 0.85
N TRP A 142 0.18 6.03 -0.28
CA TRP A 142 1.25 5.04 -0.41
C TRP A 142 2.61 5.68 -0.17
N THR A 143 3.56 4.95 0.41
CA THR A 143 4.97 5.31 0.45
C THR A 143 5.79 4.33 -0.38
N THR A 144 6.83 4.82 -1.05
CA THR A 144 7.67 4.04 -1.97
C THR A 144 8.96 3.52 -1.32
N ASP A 145 9.29 4.05 -0.14
CA ASP A 145 10.44 3.66 0.69
C ASP A 145 10.06 3.80 2.18
N VAL A 146 10.98 3.42 3.05
CA VAL A 146 11.06 3.95 4.41
C VAL A 146 11.12 5.48 4.33
N THR A 147 10.34 6.15 5.17
CA THR A 147 10.26 7.62 5.15
C THR A 147 10.97 8.22 6.34
N THR A 148 11.69 9.32 6.11
CA THR A 148 12.29 10.12 7.18
C THR A 148 11.35 11.21 7.67
N ASP A 149 10.45 11.67 6.80
CA ASP A 149 9.52 12.75 7.08
C ASP A 149 8.31 12.71 6.13
N ILE A 150 7.12 12.89 6.69
CA ILE A 150 5.85 13.00 6.00
C ILE A 150 5.08 14.16 6.64
N ASP A 151 4.84 15.20 5.85
CA ASP A 151 4.00 16.32 6.25
C ASP A 151 2.67 16.25 5.50
N VAL A 152 1.56 16.33 6.22
CA VAL A 152 0.21 16.25 5.67
C VAL A 152 -0.53 17.57 5.90
N TYR A 153 -1.23 18.05 4.89
CA TYR A 153 -2.02 19.26 4.94
C TYR A 153 -3.39 19.03 4.29
N ILE A 154 -4.40 19.73 4.79
CA ILE A 154 -5.72 19.84 4.16
C ILE A 154 -6.04 21.33 3.98
N TYR A 155 -6.31 21.72 2.73
CA TYR A 155 -6.71 23.08 2.33
C TYR A 155 -8.14 23.09 1.79
N ASP A 156 -8.75 24.28 1.77
CA ASP A 156 -10.09 24.51 1.20
C ASP A 156 -10.04 25.06 -0.24
N ASP A 157 -8.87 25.55 -0.70
CA ASP A 157 -8.77 26.14 -2.04
C ASP A 157 -7.41 25.89 -2.73
N PHE A 158 -7.48 25.72 -4.05
CA PHE A 158 -6.35 25.63 -4.96
C PHE A 158 -6.76 26.13 -6.34
N ASP A 159 -6.10 27.21 -6.79
CA ASP A 159 -6.39 27.89 -8.07
C ASP A 159 -5.61 27.31 -9.27
N GLY A 160 -4.94 26.17 -9.09
CA GLY A 160 -4.01 25.58 -10.06
C GLY A 160 -2.55 26.04 -9.86
N THR A 161 -2.30 27.03 -9.01
CA THR A 161 -0.97 27.55 -8.72
C THR A 161 -0.67 27.64 -7.23
N THR A 162 -1.61 28.09 -6.42
CA THR A 162 -1.41 28.47 -5.02
C THR A 162 -2.46 27.80 -4.15
N LEU A 163 -2.00 27.13 -3.10
CA LEU A 163 -2.84 26.61 -2.03
C LEU A 163 -3.24 27.74 -1.09
N SER A 164 -4.50 27.79 -0.68
CA SER A 164 -4.98 28.78 0.28
C SER A 164 -6.00 28.19 1.25
N ASN A 165 -6.27 28.90 2.36
CA ASN A 165 -7.20 28.48 3.41
C ASN A 165 -6.84 27.11 4.02
N LEU A 166 -5.68 27.03 4.69
CA LEU A 166 -5.29 25.83 5.44
C LEU A 166 -6.32 25.51 6.52
N LEU A 167 -6.87 24.29 6.48
CA LEU A 167 -7.87 23.79 7.42
C LEU A 167 -7.24 22.94 8.52
N TRP A 168 -6.26 22.10 8.16
CA TRP A 168 -5.62 21.16 9.08
C TRP A 168 -4.23 20.76 8.58
N SER A 169 -3.32 20.42 9.49
CA SER A 169 -2.02 19.85 9.16
C SER A 169 -1.48 18.98 10.28
N ASP A 170 -0.67 18.00 9.93
CA ASP A 170 0.16 17.22 10.85
C ASP A 170 1.53 16.97 10.22
N LEU A 171 2.59 17.15 11.00
CA LEU A 171 3.97 17.30 10.52
C LEU A 171 4.90 16.29 11.19
N ASP A 172 6.06 16.05 10.59
CA ASP A 172 7.12 15.21 11.15
C ASP A 172 6.69 13.73 11.38
N ASN A 173 5.79 13.21 10.54
CA ASN A 173 5.42 11.78 10.57
C ASN A 173 6.50 10.92 9.88
N SER A 174 6.59 9.64 10.23
CA SER A 174 7.49 8.69 9.53
C SER A 174 6.98 7.25 9.61
N PHE A 175 7.34 6.46 8.61
CA PHE A 175 6.93 5.07 8.44
C PHE A 175 8.14 4.18 8.16
N ALA A 176 8.24 3.09 8.91
CA ALA A 176 9.37 2.17 8.89
C ALA A 176 9.37 1.21 7.69
N GLU A 177 8.29 1.17 6.93
CA GLU A 177 8.11 0.34 5.75
C GLU A 177 7.46 1.12 4.61
N ALA A 178 7.81 0.77 3.36
CA ALA A 178 7.02 1.15 2.20
C ALA A 178 5.66 0.44 2.25
N GLY A 179 4.59 1.10 1.84
CA GLY A 179 3.26 0.51 1.85
C GLY A 179 2.13 1.52 1.89
N TYR A 180 0.94 1.06 2.27
CA TYR A 180 -0.25 1.90 2.41
C TYR A 180 -0.38 2.37 3.86
N HIS A 181 -0.36 3.68 4.04
CA HIS A 181 -0.34 4.34 5.34
C HIS A 181 -1.42 5.41 5.42
N GLY A 182 -1.55 6.02 6.59
CA GLY A 182 -2.33 7.23 6.70
C GLY A 182 -2.25 7.87 8.07
N VAL A 183 -2.48 9.18 8.09
CA VAL A 183 -2.44 10.02 9.29
C VAL A 183 -3.87 10.35 9.70
N ALA A 184 -4.20 10.09 10.96
CA ALA A 184 -5.53 10.36 11.52
C ALA A 184 -5.76 11.87 11.63
N VAL A 185 -6.96 12.31 11.24
CA VAL A 185 -7.42 13.69 11.40
C VAL A 185 -8.26 13.78 12.66
N ASP A 186 -7.63 14.28 13.73
CA ASP A 186 -8.26 14.46 15.03
C ASP A 186 -8.08 15.92 15.53
N PRO A 187 -9.16 16.65 15.85
CA PRO A 187 -10.57 16.25 15.70
C PRO A 187 -10.97 16.06 14.22
N PRO A 188 -12.01 15.24 13.94
CA PRO A 188 -12.55 15.07 12.59
C PRO A 188 -12.84 16.41 11.91
N LEU A 189 -12.38 16.58 10.68
CA LEU A 189 -12.52 17.83 9.93
C LEU A 189 -13.79 17.82 9.10
N ALA A 190 -14.75 18.69 9.43
CA ALA A 190 -15.97 18.85 8.66
C ALA A 190 -15.67 19.37 7.25
N VAL A 191 -16.26 18.73 6.24
CA VAL A 191 -16.22 19.16 4.84
C VAL A 191 -17.63 19.24 4.29
N THR A 192 -17.88 20.22 3.42
CA THR A 192 -19.22 20.51 2.89
C THR A 192 -19.35 19.96 1.48
N HIS A 193 -20.50 19.38 1.17
CA HIS A 193 -20.86 18.93 -0.17
C HIS A 193 -20.63 20.02 -1.22
N GLY A 194 -19.97 19.65 -2.32
CA GLY A 194 -19.77 20.53 -3.48
C GLY A 194 -18.67 21.58 -3.32
N ASN A 195 -18.08 21.72 -2.14
CA ASN A 195 -16.89 22.54 -1.92
C ASN A 195 -15.62 21.73 -2.23
N ASP A 196 -14.54 22.42 -2.58
CA ASP A 196 -13.25 21.76 -2.76
C ASP A 196 -12.65 21.38 -1.39
N VAL A 197 -11.98 20.24 -1.34
CA VAL A 197 -11.07 19.88 -0.24
C VAL A 197 -9.80 19.31 -0.84
N ILE A 198 -8.66 19.85 -0.43
CA ILE A 198 -7.38 19.56 -1.06
C ILE A 198 -6.47 18.88 -0.05
N ALA A 199 -6.18 17.60 -0.27
CA ALA A 199 -5.19 16.85 0.48
C ALA A 199 -3.80 17.06 -0.14
N VAL A 200 -2.82 17.40 0.67
CA VAL A 200 -1.43 17.60 0.23
C VAL A 200 -0.53 16.79 1.14
N VAL A 201 0.41 16.07 0.54
CA VAL A 201 1.42 15.30 1.26
C VAL A 201 2.80 15.64 0.71
N LYS A 202 3.70 16.01 1.60
CA LYS A 202 5.14 16.04 1.33
C LYS A 202 5.72 14.70 1.75
N PHE A 203 6.38 14.05 0.82
CA PHE A 203 7.04 12.78 1.01
C PHE A 203 8.54 12.99 1.07
N THR A 204 9.20 12.47 2.11
CA THR A 204 10.66 12.41 2.21
C THR A 204 11.10 10.99 2.48
N ASN A 205 11.63 10.33 1.45
CA ASN A 205 12.17 8.98 1.55
C ASN A 205 13.55 8.97 2.22
N VAL A 206 13.96 7.79 2.70
CA VAL A 206 15.32 7.55 3.18
C VAL A 206 16.31 7.50 2.01
N SER A 207 15.94 6.85 0.90
CA SER A 207 16.87 6.58 -0.20
C SER A 207 16.29 6.68 -1.59
N ASP A 208 15.03 6.30 -1.81
CA ASP A 208 14.43 6.32 -3.15
C ASP A 208 14.10 7.75 -3.60
N GLU A 209 14.55 8.15 -4.78
CA GLU A 209 14.37 9.50 -5.37
C GLU A 209 13.01 9.68 -6.06
N TYR A 210 12.13 8.66 -5.98
CA TYR A 210 10.76 8.70 -6.51
C TYR A 210 9.72 8.64 -5.36
N PRO A 211 9.60 9.69 -4.54
CA PRO A 211 8.79 9.66 -3.32
C PRO A 211 7.29 9.87 -3.54
N VAL A 212 6.85 10.40 -4.69
CA VAL A 212 5.42 10.68 -4.92
C VAL A 212 4.74 9.43 -5.49
N PRO A 213 3.76 8.82 -4.80
CA PRO A 213 3.07 7.63 -5.29
C PRO A 213 2.06 8.00 -6.38
N VAL A 214 2.00 7.21 -7.44
CA VAL A 214 1.20 7.51 -8.63
C VAL A 214 0.48 6.26 -9.13
N ASP A 215 -0.75 6.46 -9.58
CA ASP A 215 -1.54 5.51 -10.34
C ASP A 215 -1.54 5.90 -11.82
N THR A 216 -1.31 4.92 -12.68
CA THR A 216 -1.34 5.02 -14.14
C THR A 216 -2.29 4.01 -14.76
N GLU A 217 -3.06 3.30 -13.93
CA GLU A 217 -3.99 2.28 -14.35
C GLU A 217 -5.43 2.75 -14.15
N GLY A 218 -6.22 2.70 -15.23
CA GLY A 218 -7.60 3.19 -15.22
C GLY A 218 -7.73 4.60 -15.80
N PRO A 219 -8.88 5.27 -15.58
CA PRO A 219 -9.07 6.65 -16.03
C PRO A 219 -8.24 7.62 -15.18
N ASP A 220 -7.68 8.64 -15.83
CA ASP A 220 -6.98 9.75 -15.19
C ASP A 220 -7.88 10.98 -15.02
N GLU A 221 -7.55 11.84 -14.04
CA GLU A 221 -8.34 13.01 -13.71
C GLU A 221 -7.59 14.33 -13.94
N THR A 222 -7.90 14.99 -15.05
CA THR A 222 -7.38 16.35 -15.34
C THR A 222 -7.92 17.37 -14.34
N GLY A 223 -7.07 18.25 -13.82
CA GLY A 223 -7.50 19.30 -12.89
C GLY A 223 -7.67 18.85 -11.45
N ARG A 224 -7.34 17.60 -11.12
CA ARG A 224 -7.62 16.97 -9.82
C ARG A 224 -6.39 16.59 -9.05
N THR A 225 -5.38 16.05 -9.70
CA THR A 225 -4.18 15.56 -9.03
C THR A 225 -2.94 16.27 -9.55
N TYR A 226 -2.04 16.59 -8.63
CA TYR A 226 -0.88 17.41 -8.92
C TYR A 226 0.34 16.91 -8.18
N ARG A 227 1.50 17.13 -8.78
CA ARG A 227 2.79 16.92 -8.13
C ARG A 227 3.64 18.18 -8.12
N SER A 228 4.61 18.23 -7.22
CA SER A 228 5.60 19.29 -7.15
C SER A 228 6.91 18.81 -6.55
N CYS A 229 8.03 19.40 -6.97
CA CYS A 229 9.34 19.18 -6.35
C CYS A 229 9.62 20.07 -5.14
N SER A 230 8.81 21.09 -4.89
CA SER A 230 9.10 22.08 -3.83
C SER A 230 7.89 22.49 -3.00
N GLY A 231 6.68 22.04 -3.35
CA GLY A 231 5.42 22.45 -2.73
C GLY A 231 5.09 23.94 -2.88
N SER A 232 5.89 24.69 -3.65
CA SER A 232 5.79 26.15 -3.74
C SER A 232 4.73 26.61 -4.74
N ALA A 233 4.19 27.81 -4.58
CA ALA A 233 3.24 28.37 -5.55
C ALA A 233 3.83 28.36 -6.99
N GLY A 234 3.04 27.91 -7.96
CA GLY A 234 3.42 27.80 -9.37
C GLY A 234 4.33 26.60 -9.74
N SER A 235 4.73 25.79 -8.76
CA SER A 235 5.55 24.58 -9.00
C SER A 235 4.72 23.33 -9.32
N TRP A 236 3.40 23.39 -9.08
CA TRP A 236 2.48 22.28 -9.29
C TRP A 236 2.33 21.94 -10.79
N ARG A 237 2.29 20.64 -11.09
CA ARG A 237 2.08 20.07 -12.42
C ARG A 237 0.94 19.09 -12.36
N ASP A 238 0.01 19.23 -13.29
CA ASP A 238 -1.24 18.46 -13.35
C ASP A 238 -0.95 17.07 -13.89
N MET A 239 -1.24 16.04 -13.11
CA MET A 239 -0.82 14.68 -13.45
C MET A 239 -1.66 14.07 -14.58
N GLY A 240 -2.97 14.34 -14.61
CA GLY A 240 -3.82 13.89 -15.71
C GLY A 240 -3.42 14.54 -17.03
N VAL A 241 -3.19 15.86 -17.04
CA VAL A 241 -2.83 16.58 -18.28
C VAL A 241 -1.45 16.20 -18.81
N ASP A 242 -0.45 16.11 -17.92
CA ASP A 242 0.93 15.98 -18.36
C ASP A 242 1.38 14.51 -18.50
N TYR A 243 0.68 13.56 -17.85
CA TYR A 243 1.15 12.18 -17.68
C TYR A 243 0.09 11.08 -17.76
N ASP A 244 -1.20 11.40 -18.00
CA ASP A 244 -2.31 10.43 -17.98
C ASP A 244 -2.30 9.59 -16.68
N ALA A 245 -2.17 10.26 -15.53
CA ALA A 245 -1.92 9.63 -14.24
C ALA A 245 -2.56 10.39 -13.07
N ASP A 246 -2.67 9.73 -11.91
CA ASP A 246 -3.19 10.31 -10.67
C ASP A 246 -2.26 10.11 -9.48
N VAL A 247 -2.20 11.09 -8.58
CA VAL A 247 -1.46 10.94 -7.32
C VAL A 247 -2.25 10.06 -6.36
N ALA A 248 -1.59 9.08 -5.74
CA ALA A 248 -2.21 8.10 -4.86
C ALA A 248 -2.31 8.59 -3.40
N ILE A 249 -3.10 9.66 -3.22
CA ILE A 249 -3.55 10.19 -1.92
C ILE A 249 -5.06 10.06 -1.85
N ARG A 250 -5.59 9.70 -0.69
CA ARG A 250 -7.01 9.47 -0.42
C ARG A 250 -7.45 10.19 0.84
N LEU A 251 -8.74 10.54 0.89
CA LEU A 251 -9.39 11.02 2.11
C LEU A 251 -10.42 10.00 2.56
N ARG A 252 -10.22 9.44 3.75
CA ARG A 252 -11.24 8.65 4.44
C ARG A 252 -12.17 9.57 5.20
N THR A 253 -13.47 9.35 5.05
CA THR A 253 -14.52 10.14 5.70
C THR A 253 -15.49 9.29 6.49
N SER A 254 -16.21 9.89 7.42
CA SER A 254 -17.30 9.28 8.20
C SER A 254 -18.22 10.36 8.76
N ASP A 255 -19.53 10.12 8.78
CA ASP A 255 -20.51 11.05 9.39
C ASP A 255 -20.58 10.95 10.91
N ILE A 256 -20.05 9.87 11.46
CA ILE A 256 -19.91 9.73 12.88
C ILE A 256 -18.93 10.83 13.32
N THR A 257 -19.12 11.42 14.50
CA THR A 257 -18.19 12.42 15.06
C THR A 257 -17.37 11.89 16.23
N ALA A 258 -17.70 10.69 16.71
CA ALA A 258 -16.95 9.99 17.74
C ALA A 258 -15.61 9.46 17.18
N PRO A 259 -14.53 9.43 17.98
CA PRO A 259 -13.28 8.80 17.55
C PRO A 259 -13.54 7.33 17.21
N THR A 260 -12.99 6.86 16.10
CA THR A 260 -12.95 5.43 15.78
C THR A 260 -12.19 4.76 16.93
N PRO A 261 -12.75 3.75 17.61
CA PRO A 261 -12.00 3.03 18.63
C PRO A 261 -10.74 2.46 17.97
N THR A 262 -9.58 2.85 18.50
CA THR A 262 -8.29 2.33 18.07
C THR A 262 -8.24 0.83 18.38
N PRO A 263 -7.80 -0.03 17.43
CA PRO A 263 -7.53 -1.43 17.74
C PRO A 263 -6.42 -1.61 18.78
#